data_AF-A0A0R2SRL9-F1
#
_entry.id   AF-A0A0R2SRL9-F1
#
_cell.length_a   1.000
_cell.length_b   1.000
_cell.length_c   1.000
_cell.angle_alpha   90.00
_cell.angle_beta   90.00
_cell.angle_gamma   90.00
#
_symmetry.space_group_name_H-M   'P 1'
#
loop_
_entity.id
_entity.type
_entity.pdbx_description
1 polymer ?
#
loop_
_entity_poly.entity_id
_entity_poly.type
_entity_poly.pdbx_seq_one_letter_code
_entity_poly.pdbx_strand_id
1 'polypeptide(L)'
;MSKVVIEGSYPSPNVAKLPLTLAVVYDEPLRSFSYIEYSETGAEEFNIASGESHVALFDAVLPAMFQSVVQVASLEDAEALGVDAIFVPAIDEFQLALPQKTKLDVYEVWIRYNLRFLTGDGAPIADWVLTSYGKTPTESMRTADSAINDAAVVALRDLASSFSLSFAQVPEVRDWLASR
;
A
#
# COMPACT_ATOMS: atom_id res chain seq x y z
N MET A 1 15.44 20.86 0.96
CA MET A 1 14.45 19.81 0.72
C MET A 1 14.81 19.04 -0.54
N SER A 2 15.07 17.74 -0.42
CA SER A 2 15.13 16.82 -1.58
C SER A 2 13.74 16.24 -1.86
N LYS A 3 13.40 16.01 -3.13
CA LYS A 3 12.18 15.29 -3.52
C LYS A 3 12.57 13.88 -3.94
N VAL A 4 12.06 12.89 -3.22
CA VAL A 4 12.25 11.47 -3.51
C VAL A 4 10.94 10.94 -4.08
N VAL A 5 10.94 10.56 -5.35
CA VAL A 5 9.83 9.84 -5.96
C VAL A 5 10.08 8.37 -5.75
N ILE A 6 9.12 7.67 -5.15
CA ILE A 6 9.24 6.24 -4.92
C ILE A 6 8.88 5.51 -6.21
N GLU A 7 9.87 4.79 -6.75
CA GLU A 7 9.76 3.98 -7.96
C GLU A 7 10.25 2.57 -7.67
N GLY A 8 9.41 1.59 -7.98
CA GLY A 8 9.72 0.18 -7.74
C GLY A 8 8.92 -0.77 -8.62
N SER A 9 9.33 -2.03 -8.59
CA SER A 9 8.60 -3.13 -9.20
C SER A 9 8.05 -4.05 -8.11
N TYR A 10 6.76 -4.35 -8.20
CA TYR A 10 6.06 -5.22 -7.25
C TYR A 10 5.74 -6.56 -7.91
N PRO A 11 6.19 -7.68 -7.34
CA PRO A 11 5.91 -8.98 -7.93
C PRO A 11 4.43 -9.32 -7.78
N SER A 12 3.83 -9.85 -8.85
CA SER A 12 2.51 -10.45 -8.76
C SER A 12 2.58 -11.73 -7.92
N PRO A 13 1.71 -11.90 -6.92
CA PRO A 13 1.69 -13.09 -6.08
C PRO A 13 1.26 -14.33 -6.88
N ASN A 14 1.78 -15.49 -6.50
CA ASN A 14 1.36 -16.78 -7.06
C ASN A 14 0.38 -17.46 -6.09
N VAL A 15 -0.90 -17.09 -6.19
CA VAL A 15 -1.98 -17.60 -5.34
C VAL A 15 -3.17 -18.05 -6.18
N ALA A 16 -4.03 -18.89 -5.60
CA ALA A 16 -5.29 -19.25 -6.25
C ALA A 16 -6.20 -18.01 -6.31
N LYS A 17 -6.70 -17.70 -7.51
CA LYS A 17 -7.63 -16.58 -7.71
C LYS A 17 -8.95 -16.86 -7.02
N LEU A 18 -9.49 -15.83 -6.37
CA LEU A 18 -10.86 -15.77 -5.93
C LEU A 18 -11.77 -15.56 -7.15
N PRO A 19 -12.86 -16.33 -7.29
CA PRO A 19 -13.79 -16.23 -8.42
C PRO A 19 -14.73 -15.02 -8.26
N LEU A 20 -14.15 -13.84 -8.02
CA LEU A 20 -14.86 -12.59 -7.75
C LEU A 20 -14.43 -11.50 -8.73
N THR A 21 -15.38 -10.66 -9.08
CA THR A 21 -15.17 -9.38 -9.75
C THR A 21 -15.03 -8.29 -8.70
N LEU A 22 -13.85 -7.67 -8.63
CA LEU A 22 -13.54 -6.64 -7.65
C LEU A 22 -13.55 -5.26 -8.31
N ALA A 23 -14.26 -4.29 -7.74
CA ALA A 23 -13.96 -2.88 -8.00
C ALA A 23 -12.88 -2.41 -7.02
N VAL A 24 -11.93 -1.61 -7.47
CA VAL A 24 -10.95 -0.93 -6.61
C VAL A 24 -11.07 0.57 -6.75
N VAL A 25 -11.14 1.25 -5.60
CA VAL A 25 -11.18 2.72 -5.51
C VAL A 25 -9.86 3.19 -4.90
N TYR A 26 -9.04 3.85 -5.69
CA TYR A 26 -7.86 4.57 -5.20
C TYR A 26 -8.26 6.02 -4.97
N ASP A 27 -8.61 6.37 -3.73
CA ASP A 27 -8.99 7.73 -3.38
C ASP A 27 -7.81 8.71 -3.58
N GLU A 28 -8.11 9.99 -3.78
CA GLU A 28 -7.09 11.03 -4.03
C GLU A 28 -5.96 11.02 -2.98
N PRO A 29 -6.22 10.91 -1.66
CA PRO A 29 -5.15 10.88 -0.66
C PRO A 29 -4.15 9.73 -0.84
N LEU A 30 -4.59 8.60 -1.41
CA LEU A 30 -3.69 7.49 -1.77
C LEU A 30 -2.92 7.82 -3.05
N ARG A 31 -3.63 8.23 -4.11
CA ARG A 31 -3.04 8.48 -5.45
C ARG A 31 -2.01 9.59 -5.44
N SER A 32 -2.24 10.64 -4.65
CA SER A 32 -1.34 11.79 -4.52
C SER A 32 -0.55 11.77 -3.22
N PHE A 33 -0.39 10.60 -2.57
CA PHE A 33 0.25 10.53 -1.27
C PHE A 33 1.69 11.09 -1.31
N SER A 34 1.96 11.98 -0.35
CA SER A 34 3.30 12.51 -0.10
C SER A 34 3.55 12.69 1.39
N TYR A 35 4.78 12.44 1.82
CA TYR A 35 5.22 12.61 3.20
C TYR A 35 6.38 13.61 3.31
N ILE A 36 6.29 14.54 4.25
CA ILE A 36 7.36 15.52 4.51
C ILE A 36 8.14 15.11 5.76
N GLU A 37 9.43 14.84 5.58
CA GLU A 37 10.38 14.62 6.68
C GLU A 37 11.03 15.95 7.06
N TYR A 38 11.04 16.26 8.35
CA TYR A 38 11.62 17.49 8.89
C TYR A 38 12.92 17.19 9.61
N SER A 39 13.92 18.07 9.49
CA SER A 39 15.14 18.02 10.29
C SER A 39 14.85 18.22 11.79
N GLU A 40 15.85 18.00 12.64
CA GLU A 40 15.73 18.32 14.08
C GLU A 40 15.47 19.81 14.36
N THR A 41 15.83 20.68 13.41
CA THR A 41 15.58 22.13 13.47
C THR A 41 14.21 22.53 12.88
N GLY A 42 13.41 21.55 12.43
CA GLY A 42 12.09 21.77 11.84
C GLY A 42 12.11 22.21 10.37
N ALA A 43 13.24 22.12 9.68
CA ALA A 43 13.33 22.44 8.26
C ALA A 43 12.97 21.23 7.39
N GLU A 44 12.25 21.43 6.30
CA GLU A 44 11.89 20.35 5.37
C GLU A 44 13.14 19.73 4.72
N GLU A 45 13.39 18.46 5.05
CA GLU A 45 14.56 17.71 4.61
C GLU A 45 14.23 16.88 3.37
N PHE A 46 13.15 16.09 3.43
CA PHE A 46 12.69 15.26 2.32
C PHE A 46 11.19 15.41 2.04
N ASN A 47 10.82 15.36 0.77
CA ASN A 47 9.46 15.09 0.31
C ASN A 47 9.43 13.73 -0.36
N ILE A 48 8.74 12.78 0.26
CA ILE A 48 8.59 11.43 -0.25
C ILE A 48 7.27 11.36 -1.01
N ALA A 49 7.32 11.38 -2.34
CA ALA A 49 6.15 11.20 -3.19
C ALA A 49 6.01 9.72 -3.55
N SER A 50 5.02 9.03 -2.98
CA SER A 50 4.86 7.58 -3.15
C SER A 50 3.48 7.15 -3.66
N GLY A 51 2.56 8.09 -3.92
CA GLY A 51 1.20 7.81 -4.37
C GLY A 51 1.10 6.84 -5.56
N GLU A 52 1.85 7.09 -6.63
CA GLU A 52 1.90 6.21 -7.81
C GLU A 52 2.43 4.80 -7.46
N SER A 53 3.38 4.73 -6.53
CA SER A 53 3.96 3.46 -6.07
C SER A 53 2.95 2.59 -5.30
N HIS A 54 2.07 3.22 -4.52
CA HIS A 54 0.98 2.53 -3.83
C HIS A 54 -0.05 1.96 -4.81
N VAL A 55 -0.42 2.75 -5.83
CA VAL A 55 -1.31 2.30 -6.91
C VAL A 55 -0.67 1.14 -7.68
N ALA A 56 0.58 1.30 -8.12
CA ALA A 56 1.31 0.28 -8.86
C ALA A 56 1.44 -1.04 -8.06
N LEU A 57 1.58 -0.96 -6.73
CA LEU A 57 1.56 -2.14 -5.87
C LEU A 57 0.23 -2.88 -5.95
N PHE A 58 -0.90 -2.19 -5.73
CA PHE A 58 -2.20 -2.85 -5.75
C PHE A 58 -2.59 -3.31 -7.16
N ASP A 59 -2.20 -2.58 -8.21
CA ASP A 59 -2.37 -2.98 -9.62
C ASP A 59 -1.59 -4.26 -9.95
N ALA A 60 -0.46 -4.52 -9.29
CA ALA A 60 0.30 -5.75 -9.47
C ALA A 60 -0.30 -6.95 -8.71
N VAL A 61 -0.92 -6.67 -7.55
CA VAL A 61 -1.35 -7.69 -6.57
C VAL A 61 -2.80 -8.12 -6.78
N LEU A 62 -3.74 -7.18 -6.92
CA LEU A 62 -5.17 -7.49 -7.01
C LEU A 62 -5.51 -8.36 -8.23
N PRO A 63 -5.01 -8.09 -9.46
CA PRO A 63 -5.33 -8.93 -10.61
C PRO A 63 -4.79 -10.36 -10.52
N ALA A 64 -3.81 -10.62 -9.64
CA ALA A 64 -3.32 -11.96 -9.37
C ALA A 64 -4.19 -12.70 -8.33
N MET A 65 -4.87 -11.97 -7.46
CA MET A 65 -5.72 -12.51 -6.38
C MET A 65 -7.19 -12.69 -6.79
N PHE A 66 -7.68 -11.91 -7.76
CA PHE A 66 -9.09 -11.90 -8.16
C PHE A 66 -9.28 -12.30 -9.64
N GLN A 67 -10.46 -12.81 -9.97
CA GLN A 67 -10.81 -13.23 -11.33
C GLN A 67 -10.87 -12.03 -12.28
N SER A 68 -11.46 -10.93 -11.82
CA SER A 68 -11.55 -9.66 -12.54
C SER A 68 -11.36 -8.51 -11.55
N VAL A 69 -10.64 -7.47 -11.98
CA VAL A 69 -10.43 -6.24 -11.20
C VAL A 69 -10.73 -5.06 -12.12
N VAL A 70 -11.55 -4.12 -11.65
CA VAL A 70 -11.88 -2.88 -12.35
C VAL A 70 -11.56 -1.72 -11.43
N GLN A 71 -10.66 -0.84 -11.85
CA GLN A 71 -10.42 0.41 -11.15
C GLN A 71 -11.54 1.41 -11.50
N VAL A 72 -12.07 2.08 -10.50
CA VAL A 72 -13.07 3.14 -10.65
C VAL A 72 -12.70 4.38 -9.86
N ALA A 73 -13.34 5.51 -10.16
CA ALA A 73 -12.98 6.80 -9.59
C ALA A 73 -13.61 7.05 -8.21
N SER A 74 -14.75 6.42 -7.91
CA SER A 74 -15.49 6.61 -6.66
C SER A 74 -16.19 5.34 -6.20
N LEU A 75 -16.63 5.35 -4.95
CA LEU A 75 -17.49 4.29 -4.39
C LEU A 75 -18.83 4.21 -5.14
N GLU A 76 -19.40 5.35 -5.53
CA GLU A 76 -20.66 5.44 -6.26
C GLU A 76 -20.54 4.76 -7.65
N ASP A 77 -19.43 4.99 -8.35
CA ASP A 77 -19.14 4.31 -9.62
C ASP A 77 -18.99 2.80 -9.42
N ALA A 78 -18.33 2.39 -8.33
CA ALA A 78 -18.16 0.97 -7.98
C ALA A 78 -19.51 0.27 -7.75
N GLU A 79 -20.41 0.90 -6.99
CA GLU A 79 -21.75 0.38 -6.69
C GLU A 79 -22.60 0.22 -7.95
N ALA A 80 -22.43 1.12 -8.93
CA ALA A 80 -23.15 1.06 -10.20
C ALA A 80 -22.71 -0.08 -11.14
N LEU A 81 -21.53 -0.69 -10.92
CA LEU A 81 -20.99 -1.74 -11.79
C LEU A 81 -21.57 -3.13 -11.54
N GLY A 82 -22.23 -3.37 -10.41
CA GLY A 82 -22.71 -4.70 -10.02
C GLY A 82 -21.57 -5.71 -9.80
N VAL A 83 -20.43 -5.24 -9.27
CA VAL A 83 -19.30 -6.08 -8.87
C VAL A 83 -19.62 -6.91 -7.64
N ASP A 84 -18.79 -7.92 -7.35
CA ASP A 84 -18.97 -8.78 -6.18
C ASP A 84 -18.56 -8.10 -4.87
N ALA A 85 -17.54 -7.24 -4.94
CA ALA A 85 -16.98 -6.52 -3.81
C ALA A 85 -16.24 -5.26 -4.27
N ILE A 86 -16.00 -4.37 -3.32
CA ILE A 86 -15.28 -3.11 -3.52
C ILE A 86 -14.13 -3.07 -2.52
N PHE A 87 -12.92 -2.77 -3.00
CA PHE A 87 -11.72 -2.60 -2.17
C PHE A 87 -11.27 -1.14 -2.16
N VAL A 88 -11.05 -0.60 -0.96
CA VAL A 88 -10.64 0.80 -0.77
C VAL A 88 -9.46 0.86 0.19
N PRO A 89 -8.21 0.88 -0.31
CA PRO A 89 -7.03 1.02 0.52
C PRO A 89 -6.76 2.50 0.87
N ALA A 90 -6.37 2.75 2.12
CA ALA A 90 -5.95 4.07 2.60
C ALA A 90 -4.65 3.96 3.41
N ILE A 91 -3.83 5.02 3.37
CA ILE A 91 -2.64 5.13 4.21
C ILE A 91 -3.03 5.89 5.47
N ASP A 92 -2.92 5.22 6.62
CA ASP A 92 -3.14 5.83 7.92
C ASP A 92 -1.90 6.57 8.41
N GLU A 93 -0.72 6.00 8.16
CA GLU A 93 0.54 6.51 8.69
C GLU A 93 1.71 6.12 7.79
N PHE A 94 2.64 7.05 7.61
CA PHE A 94 3.93 6.84 6.97
C PHE A 94 5.01 7.42 7.87
N GLN A 95 6.05 6.65 8.13
CA GLN A 95 7.20 7.09 8.94
C GLN A 95 8.49 6.79 8.20
N LEU A 96 9.40 7.76 8.21
CA LEU A 96 10.77 7.62 7.75
C LEU A 96 11.71 7.77 8.95
N ALA A 97 12.59 6.80 9.16
CA ALA A 97 13.70 6.97 10.09
C ALA A 97 15.03 7.06 9.34
N LEU A 98 15.73 8.15 9.61
CA LEU A 98 17.03 8.46 9.03
C LEU A 98 18.17 7.94 9.93
N PRO A 99 19.26 7.42 9.35
CA PRO A 99 20.44 6.97 10.11
C PRO A 99 20.94 7.97 11.14
N GLN A 100 20.95 9.26 10.77
CA GLN A 100 21.45 10.34 11.61
C GLN A 100 20.60 10.56 12.88
N LYS A 101 19.31 10.17 12.85
CA LYS A 101 18.37 10.30 13.97
C LYS A 101 18.33 9.04 14.85
N THR A 102 18.42 7.87 14.23
CA THR A 102 18.35 6.57 14.96
C THR A 102 19.69 6.12 15.50
N LYS A 103 20.80 6.67 14.97
CA LYS A 103 22.17 6.17 15.19
C LYS A 103 22.37 4.73 14.71
N LEU A 104 21.52 4.28 13.78
CA LEU A 104 21.66 3.01 13.07
C LEU A 104 22.17 3.28 11.67
N ASP A 105 22.96 2.36 11.11
CA ASP A 105 23.48 2.45 9.74
C ASP A 105 22.44 2.02 8.68
N VAL A 106 21.16 2.38 8.87
CA VAL A 106 20.05 2.01 7.99
C VAL A 106 19.03 3.15 7.84
N TYR A 107 18.44 3.23 6.65
CA TYR A 107 17.19 3.95 6.41
C TYR A 107 16.04 2.99 6.60
N GLU A 108 14.97 3.46 7.22
CA GLU A 108 13.81 2.63 7.54
C GLU A 108 12.51 3.33 7.17
N VAL A 109 11.57 2.58 6.61
CA VAL A 109 10.23 3.05 6.23
C VAL A 109 9.21 2.13 6.87
N TRP A 110 8.25 2.73 7.58
CA TRP A 110 7.05 2.05 8.09
C TRP A 110 5.83 2.67 7.46
N ILE A 111 4.89 1.82 7.07
CA ILE A 111 3.62 2.26 6.50
C ILE A 111 2.50 1.49 7.17
N ARG A 112 1.49 2.20 7.67
CA ARG A 112 0.24 1.63 8.18
C ARG A 112 -0.87 1.94 7.19
N TYR A 113 -1.59 0.90 6.79
CA TYR A 113 -2.75 1.01 5.93
C TYR A 113 -4.01 0.65 6.69
N ASN A 114 -5.09 1.36 6.39
CA ASN A 114 -6.44 0.91 6.64
C ASN A 114 -7.00 0.32 5.33
N LEU A 115 -7.44 -0.93 5.39
CA LEU A 115 -7.94 -1.66 4.24
C LEU A 115 -9.43 -1.92 4.44
N ARG A 116 -10.24 -1.34 3.56
CA ARG A 116 -11.70 -1.55 3.57
C ARG A 116 -12.10 -2.49 2.45
N PHE A 117 -12.92 -3.46 2.79
CA PHE A 117 -13.52 -4.40 1.88
C PHE A 117 -15.03 -4.37 2.07
N LEU A 118 -15.75 -4.05 1.01
CA LEU A 118 -17.18 -3.81 1.01
C LEU A 118 -17.85 -4.77 0.01
N THR A 119 -19.14 -5.03 0.21
CA THR A 119 -19.97 -5.68 -0.80
C THR A 119 -20.13 -4.79 -2.03
N GLY A 120 -20.62 -5.36 -3.13
CA GLY A 120 -20.88 -4.61 -4.37
C GLY A 120 -21.89 -3.47 -4.24
N ASP A 121 -22.73 -3.46 -3.20
CA ASP A 121 -23.68 -2.40 -2.87
C ASP A 121 -23.16 -1.46 -1.74
N GLY A 122 -21.88 -1.53 -1.40
CA GLY A 122 -21.22 -0.60 -0.48
C GLY A 122 -21.33 -0.94 1.01
N ALA A 123 -22.00 -2.04 1.39
CA ALA A 123 -22.06 -2.47 2.79
C ALA A 123 -20.71 -3.02 3.28
N PRO A 124 -20.30 -2.74 4.53
CA PRO A 124 -19.00 -3.19 5.03
C PRO A 124 -18.94 -4.72 5.20
N ILE A 125 -17.90 -5.34 4.64
CA ILE A 125 -17.53 -6.74 4.92
C ILE A 125 -16.45 -6.75 6.00
N ALA A 126 -15.35 -6.03 5.77
CA ALA A 126 -14.21 -6.00 6.66
C ALA A 126 -13.50 -4.65 6.61
N ASP A 127 -12.92 -4.27 7.74
CA ASP A 127 -12.07 -3.09 7.91
C ASP A 127 -10.93 -3.51 8.83
N TRP A 128 -9.70 -3.52 8.31
CA TRP A 128 -8.54 -3.96 9.09
C TRP A 128 -7.30 -3.15 8.76
N VAL A 129 -6.39 -3.15 9.74
CA VAL A 129 -5.10 -2.49 9.63
C VAL A 129 -4.04 -3.47 9.19
N LEU A 130 -3.20 -3.05 8.26
CA LEU A 130 -1.99 -3.79 7.87
C LEU A 130 -0.79 -2.86 7.94
N THR A 131 0.30 -3.34 8.54
CA THR A 131 1.56 -2.60 8.62
C THR A 131 2.62 -3.27 7.77
N SER A 132 3.51 -2.48 7.19
CA SER A 132 4.64 -2.97 6.42
C SER A 132 5.90 -2.22 6.76
N TYR A 133 7.03 -2.90 6.65
CA TYR A 133 8.33 -2.36 7.02
C TYR A 133 9.40 -2.66 5.97
N GLY A 134 10.26 -1.69 5.70
CA GLY A 134 11.41 -1.85 4.84
C GLY A 134 12.62 -1.10 5.33
N LYS A 135 13.79 -1.65 5.04
CA LYS A 135 15.07 -1.05 5.43
C LYS A 135 16.14 -1.21 4.37
N THR A 136 17.04 -0.24 4.33
CA THR A 136 18.19 -0.23 3.41
C THR A 136 19.45 0.26 4.16
N PRO A 137 20.59 -0.46 4.06
CA PRO A 137 21.82 -0.04 4.73
C PRO A 137 22.43 1.23 4.14
N THR A 138 23.17 1.95 4.96
CA THR A 138 24.08 3.01 4.52
C THR A 138 25.27 2.36 3.81
N GLU A 139 25.42 2.62 2.51
CA GLU A 139 26.57 2.14 1.73
C GLU A 139 27.30 3.34 1.12
N SER A 140 28.64 3.27 1.06
CA SER A 140 29.51 4.42 0.75
C SER A 140 29.29 5.05 -0.64
N MET A 141 28.53 4.42 -1.53
CA MET A 141 28.21 4.92 -2.87
C MET A 141 26.72 5.23 -3.10
N ARG A 142 25.85 5.06 -2.09
CA ARG A 142 24.40 5.27 -2.23
C ARG A 142 24.02 6.68 -1.78
N THR A 143 23.15 7.36 -2.52
CA THR A 143 22.55 8.63 -2.08
C THR A 143 21.45 8.37 -1.05
N ALA A 144 21.14 9.35 -0.19
CA ALA A 144 20.03 9.25 0.75
C ALA A 144 18.70 8.97 0.01
N ASP A 145 18.45 9.69 -1.08
CA ASP A 145 17.25 9.52 -1.91
C ASP A 145 17.10 8.08 -2.44
N SER A 146 18.19 7.49 -2.95
CA SER A 146 18.19 6.10 -3.42
C SER A 146 17.98 5.12 -2.26
N ALA A 147 18.51 5.38 -1.08
CA ALA A 147 18.34 4.51 0.09
C ALA A 147 16.91 4.55 0.62
N ILE A 148 16.30 5.74 0.65
CA ILE A 148 14.90 5.94 1.00
C ILE A 148 14.00 5.24 -0.01
N ASN A 149 14.26 5.39 -1.31
CA ASN A 149 13.55 4.67 -2.37
C ASN A 149 13.59 3.16 -2.13
N ASP A 150 14.79 2.61 -1.97
CA ASP A 150 14.97 1.17 -1.74
C ASP A 150 14.23 0.70 -0.48
N ALA A 151 14.27 1.47 0.61
CA ALA A 151 13.60 1.11 1.87
C ALA A 151 12.07 1.13 1.71
N ALA A 152 11.52 2.14 1.03
CA ALA A 152 10.10 2.23 0.73
C ALA A 152 9.65 1.09 -0.21
N VAL A 153 10.45 0.75 -1.23
CA VAL A 153 10.15 -0.39 -2.12
C VAL A 153 10.16 -1.70 -1.35
N VAL A 154 11.09 -1.91 -0.42
CA VAL A 154 11.08 -3.09 0.46
C VAL A 154 9.82 -3.12 1.31
N ALA A 155 9.41 -2.00 1.92
CA ALA A 155 8.17 -1.91 2.71
C ALA A 155 6.94 -2.25 1.87
N LEU A 156 6.85 -1.73 0.64
CA LEU A 156 5.73 -2.01 -0.25
C LEU A 156 5.71 -3.48 -0.73
N ARG A 157 6.87 -4.12 -0.89
CA ARG A 157 6.95 -5.56 -1.19
C ARG A 157 6.56 -6.42 0.00
N ASP A 158 6.91 -5.99 1.22
CA ASP A 158 6.45 -6.61 2.46
C ASP A 158 4.92 -6.51 2.60
N LEU A 159 4.34 -5.36 2.27
CA LEU A 159 2.88 -5.19 2.20
C LEU A 159 2.25 -6.15 1.19
N ALA A 160 2.82 -6.25 -0.02
CA ALA A 160 2.34 -7.16 -1.06
C ALA A 160 2.24 -8.59 -0.55
N SER A 161 3.32 -9.08 0.04
CA SER A 161 3.41 -10.44 0.60
C SER A 161 2.41 -10.65 1.73
N SER A 162 2.39 -9.73 2.70
CA SER A 162 1.53 -9.82 3.86
C SER A 162 0.04 -9.77 3.48
N PHE A 163 -0.34 -8.87 2.57
CA PHE A 163 -1.72 -8.76 2.07
C PHE A 163 -2.14 -10.02 1.33
N SER A 164 -1.34 -10.51 0.38
CA SER A 164 -1.68 -11.71 -0.40
C SER A 164 -1.80 -12.98 0.44
N LEU A 165 -1.03 -13.09 1.52
CA LEU A 165 -1.08 -14.25 2.42
C LEU A 165 -2.22 -14.18 3.45
N SER A 166 -2.55 -12.98 3.93
CA SER A 166 -3.48 -12.80 5.05
C SER A 166 -4.90 -12.43 4.64
N PHE A 167 -5.14 -11.94 3.41
CA PHE A 167 -6.45 -11.46 2.98
C PHE A 167 -7.59 -12.44 3.26
N ALA A 168 -7.46 -13.70 2.80
CA ALA A 168 -8.47 -14.73 3.01
C ALA A 168 -8.50 -15.30 4.45
N GLN A 169 -7.57 -14.86 5.30
CA GLN A 169 -7.49 -15.24 6.71
C GLN A 169 -8.14 -14.20 7.63
N VAL A 170 -8.42 -12.98 7.12
CA VAL A 170 -9.21 -11.98 7.85
C VAL A 170 -10.56 -12.61 8.19
N PRO A 171 -10.95 -12.72 9.47
CA PRO A 171 -12.12 -13.48 9.89
C PRO A 171 -13.39 -13.09 9.12
N GLU A 172 -13.65 -11.79 8.99
CA GLU A 172 -14.82 -11.25 8.34
C GLU A 172 -14.82 -11.53 6.83
N VAL A 173 -13.66 -11.41 6.18
CA VAL A 173 -13.49 -11.76 4.75
C VAL A 173 -13.72 -13.26 4.55
N ARG A 174 -13.12 -14.10 5.40
CA ARG A 174 -13.24 -15.55 5.32
C ARG A 174 -14.68 -16.00 5.52
N ASP A 175 -15.35 -15.46 6.53
CA ASP A 175 -16.72 -15.82 6.88
C ASP A 175 -17.68 -15.36 5.77
N TRP A 176 -17.44 -14.19 5.17
CA TRP A 176 -18.17 -13.73 4.00
C TRP A 176 -17.95 -14.64 2.79
N LEU A 177 -16.70 -14.97 2.45
CA LEU A 177 -16.37 -15.88 1.35
C LEU A 177 -17.04 -17.26 1.50
N ALA A 178 -17.13 -17.78 2.73
CA ALA A 178 -17.75 -19.07 3.02
C ALA A 178 -19.29 -19.05 2.94
N SER A 179 -19.91 -17.86 3.02
CA SER A 179 -21.36 -17.68 2.95
C SER A 179 -21.92 -17.56 1.54
N ARG A 180 -21.04 -17.53 0.52
CA ARG A 180 -21.39 -17.32 -0.89
C ARG A 180 -21.73 -18.60 -1.64
#